data_AF-T1EGX0-F1
#
_entry.id   AF-T1EGX0-F1
#
_cell.length_a   1.000
_cell.length_b   1.000
_cell.length_c   1.000
_cell.angle_alpha   90.00
_cell.angle_beta   90.00
_cell.angle_gamma   90.00
#
_symmetry.space_group_name_H-M   'P 1'
#
loop_
_entity.id
_entity.type
_entity.pdbx_description
1 polymer ?
#
loop_
_entity_poly.entity_id
_entity_poly.type
_entity_poly.pdbx_seq_one_letter_code
_entity_poly.pdbx_strand_id
1 'polypeptide(L)'
;FQQMLVDLNDVMVPVISHGLLIMRKLIEKRSPPVEKYRNLLLKICRYNVKHEDSYVYLNAIYALSALTTMYHEEFLQILMDDYVEVDRGIGSVDYLKVDENQIRVIDVKLKLGEALLRVVTRLGSSAIAYKNKLFSTLVKVSRNDYPTVRSSAITNLAQLCKLLGFSLSSNVNEIFNSLKCMLKYDKSVEVRRAAALATHQILQGTSKDTLRILGDVLAEFYRLLKNVYYIEKDDVVKIHIQHSIEKLNDIMKNFLFPTPTLQKNIFIL
;
A
#
# COMPACT_ATOMS: atom_id res chain seq x y z
N PHE A 1 -7.41 -31.45 -6.88
CA PHE A 1 -7.68 -30.44 -7.92
C PHE A 1 -9.13 -30.51 -8.39
N GLN A 2 -9.64 -31.66 -8.83
CA GLN A 2 -11.06 -31.78 -9.25
C GLN A 2 -12.06 -31.35 -8.17
N GLN A 3 -11.92 -31.82 -6.92
CA GLN A 3 -12.80 -31.39 -5.81
C GLN A 3 -12.84 -29.86 -5.64
N MET A 4 -11.69 -29.20 -5.77
CA MET A 4 -11.61 -27.74 -5.67
C MET A 4 -12.41 -27.04 -6.79
N LEU A 5 -12.40 -27.59 -8.01
CA LEU A 5 -13.23 -27.06 -9.09
C LEU A 5 -14.73 -27.31 -8.87
N VAL A 6 -15.10 -28.45 -8.26
CA VAL A 6 -16.49 -28.74 -7.89
C VAL A 6 -16.97 -27.73 -6.85
N ASP A 7 -16.22 -27.57 -5.76
CA ASP A 7 -16.56 -26.65 -4.67
C ASP A 7 -16.70 -25.19 -5.14
N LEU A 8 -15.87 -24.76 -6.10
CA LEU A 8 -15.92 -23.40 -6.65
C LEU A 8 -17.15 -23.10 -7.52
N ASN A 9 -17.85 -24.13 -8.00
CA ASN A 9 -19.08 -23.98 -8.80
C ASN A 9 -20.35 -24.19 -7.95
N ASP A 10 -20.21 -24.35 -6.64
CA ASP A 10 -21.35 -24.49 -5.74
C ASP A 10 -22.07 -23.14 -5.54
N VAL A 11 -23.31 -23.18 -5.06
CA VAL A 11 -24.12 -22.00 -4.74
C VAL A 11 -23.94 -21.55 -3.28
N MET A 12 -23.49 -22.45 -2.41
CA MET A 12 -23.32 -22.20 -0.99
C MET A 12 -21.98 -21.49 -0.73
N VAL A 13 -22.05 -20.29 -0.14
CA VAL A 13 -20.89 -19.50 0.29
C VAL A 13 -19.81 -20.32 1.03
N PRO A 14 -20.15 -21.17 2.02
CA PRO A 14 -19.15 -21.98 2.72
C PRO A 14 -18.40 -22.95 1.79
N VAL A 15 -19.08 -23.50 0.79
CA VAL A 15 -18.51 -24.47 -0.15
C VAL A 15 -17.59 -23.77 -1.14
N ILE A 16 -18.01 -22.64 -1.71
CA ILE A 16 -17.15 -21.79 -2.57
C ILE A 16 -15.88 -21.37 -1.81
N SER A 17 -16.05 -20.90 -0.58
CA SER A 17 -14.94 -20.48 0.31
C SER A 17 -13.98 -21.63 0.58
N HIS A 18 -14.49 -22.84 0.83
CA HIS A 18 -13.68 -24.04 0.98
C HIS A 18 -12.91 -24.39 -0.30
N GLY A 19 -13.54 -24.26 -1.48
CA GLY A 19 -12.88 -24.42 -2.77
C GLY A 19 -11.69 -23.46 -2.94
N LEU A 20 -11.87 -22.18 -2.62
CA LEU A 20 -10.81 -21.18 -2.64
C LEU A 20 -9.68 -21.48 -1.64
N LEU A 21 -10.03 -21.98 -0.45
CA LEU A 21 -9.05 -22.41 0.54
C LEU A 21 -8.21 -23.60 0.02
N ILE A 22 -8.84 -24.60 -0.60
CA ILE A 22 -8.11 -25.72 -1.22
C ILE A 22 -7.24 -25.20 -2.36
N MET A 23 -7.75 -24.31 -3.20
CA MET A 23 -7.00 -23.70 -4.31
C MET A 23 -5.73 -23.02 -3.79
N ARG A 24 -5.84 -22.18 -2.76
CA ARG A 24 -4.70 -21.56 -2.09
C ARG A 24 -3.69 -22.60 -1.60
N LYS A 25 -4.15 -23.65 -0.90
CA LYS A 25 -3.27 -24.72 -0.39
C LYS A 25 -2.53 -25.42 -1.53
N LEU A 26 -3.18 -25.66 -2.67
CA LEU A 26 -2.55 -26.28 -3.84
C LEU A 26 -1.48 -25.37 -4.44
N ILE A 27 -1.76 -24.06 -4.53
CA ILE A 27 -0.81 -23.03 -4.96
C ILE A 27 0.39 -23.01 -4.01
N GLU A 28 0.19 -22.85 -2.70
CA GLU A 28 1.28 -22.78 -1.72
C GLU A 28 2.16 -24.04 -1.73
N LYS A 29 1.55 -25.22 -1.98
CA LYS A 29 2.27 -26.50 -2.13
C LYS A 29 2.95 -26.70 -3.49
N ARG A 30 2.84 -25.76 -4.43
CA ARG A 30 3.35 -25.89 -5.82
C ARG A 30 2.88 -27.19 -6.48
N SER A 31 1.61 -27.54 -6.28
CA SER A 31 1.06 -28.80 -6.78
C SER A 31 1.13 -28.84 -8.32
N PRO A 32 1.46 -29.98 -8.97
CA PRO A 32 1.69 -30.05 -10.42
C PRO A 32 0.58 -29.42 -11.31
N PRO A 33 -0.72 -29.54 -10.98
CA PRO A 33 -1.77 -28.89 -11.77
C PRO A 33 -1.72 -27.36 -11.79
N VAL A 34 -1.11 -26.72 -10.79
CA VAL A 34 -1.08 -25.25 -10.67
C VAL A 34 -0.37 -24.62 -11.87
N GLU A 35 0.75 -25.19 -12.29
CA GLU A 35 1.52 -24.68 -13.43
C GLU A 35 0.69 -24.69 -14.72
N LYS A 36 0.04 -25.83 -14.99
CA LYS A 36 -0.78 -26.03 -16.18
C LYS A 36 -2.01 -25.11 -16.21
N TYR A 37 -2.59 -24.82 -15.05
CA TYR A 37 -3.86 -24.10 -14.96
C TYR A 37 -3.72 -22.67 -14.39
N ARG A 38 -2.52 -22.12 -14.25
CA ARG A 38 -2.28 -20.82 -13.58
C ARG A 38 -3.16 -19.68 -14.09
N ASN A 39 -3.38 -19.60 -15.40
CA ASN A 39 -4.22 -18.57 -16.03
C ASN A 39 -5.72 -18.73 -15.68
N LEU A 40 -6.19 -19.97 -15.57
CA LEU A 40 -7.56 -20.25 -15.10
C LEU A 40 -7.69 -19.89 -13.62
N LEU A 41 -6.72 -20.27 -12.79
CA LEU A 41 -6.71 -19.95 -11.36
C LEU A 41 -6.70 -18.43 -11.14
N LEU A 42 -5.95 -17.68 -11.94
CA LEU A 42 -5.96 -16.22 -11.91
C LEU A 42 -7.36 -15.66 -12.21
N LYS A 43 -8.03 -16.16 -13.26
CA LYS A 43 -9.41 -15.76 -13.60
C LYS A 43 -10.39 -16.06 -12.47
N ILE A 44 -10.30 -17.24 -11.86
CA ILE A 44 -11.12 -17.64 -10.70
C ILE A 44 -10.90 -16.69 -9.52
N CYS A 45 -9.65 -16.37 -9.20
CA CYS A 45 -9.33 -15.43 -8.14
C CYS A 45 -9.94 -14.05 -8.41
N ARG A 46 -9.72 -13.50 -9.61
CA ARG A 46 -10.23 -12.17 -10.01
C ARG A 46 -11.76 -12.10 -9.99
N TYR A 47 -12.43 -13.19 -10.34
CA TYR A 47 -13.89 -13.29 -10.22
C TYR A 47 -14.34 -13.25 -8.76
N ASN A 48 -13.75 -14.09 -7.91
CA ASN A 48 -14.19 -14.24 -6.52
C ASN A 48 -13.75 -13.09 -5.60
N VAL A 49 -12.75 -12.28 -5.96
CA VAL A 49 -12.43 -11.03 -5.24
C VAL A 49 -13.61 -10.05 -5.27
N LYS A 50 -14.47 -10.11 -6.30
CA LYS A 50 -15.65 -9.26 -6.43
C LYS A 50 -16.85 -9.72 -5.61
N HIS A 51 -16.73 -10.86 -4.92
CA HIS A 51 -17.82 -11.42 -4.14
C HIS A 51 -18.14 -10.52 -2.93
N GLU A 52 -19.41 -10.42 -2.54
CA GLU A 52 -19.87 -9.59 -1.42
C GLU A 52 -19.54 -10.23 -0.06
N ASP A 53 -19.67 -11.55 0.05
CA ASP A 53 -19.33 -12.30 1.26
C ASP A 53 -17.82 -12.33 1.55
N SER A 54 -17.47 -12.01 2.81
CA SER A 54 -16.08 -11.89 3.27
C SER A 54 -15.32 -13.19 3.36
N TYR A 55 -15.98 -14.32 3.65
CA TYR A 55 -15.31 -15.62 3.60
C TYR A 55 -14.86 -15.96 2.19
N VAL A 56 -15.66 -15.61 1.18
CA VAL A 56 -15.30 -15.82 -0.23
C VAL A 56 -14.20 -14.85 -0.66
N TYR A 57 -14.41 -13.54 -0.56
CA TYR A 57 -13.44 -12.59 -1.11
C TYR A 57 -12.11 -12.61 -0.36
N LEU A 58 -12.08 -12.87 0.96
CA LEU A 58 -10.80 -12.97 1.68
C LEU A 58 -10.01 -14.20 1.24
N ASN A 59 -10.65 -15.37 1.08
CA ASN A 59 -9.96 -16.54 0.54
C ASN A 59 -9.51 -16.32 -0.91
N ALA A 60 -10.28 -15.59 -1.71
CA ALA A 60 -9.90 -15.19 -3.06
C ALA A 60 -8.67 -14.27 -3.06
N ILE A 61 -8.63 -13.25 -2.19
CA ILE A 61 -7.45 -12.39 -2.00
C ILE A 61 -6.24 -13.23 -1.59
N TYR A 62 -6.39 -14.18 -0.67
CA TYR A 62 -5.26 -15.00 -0.21
C TYR A 62 -4.71 -15.91 -1.30
N ALA A 63 -5.61 -16.52 -2.08
CA ALA A 63 -5.23 -17.34 -3.23
C ALA A 63 -4.61 -16.49 -4.35
N LEU A 64 -5.17 -15.31 -4.65
CA LEU A 64 -4.64 -14.35 -5.61
C LEU A 64 -3.22 -13.93 -5.22
N SER A 65 -3.02 -13.49 -3.98
CA SER A 65 -1.70 -13.09 -3.50
C SER A 65 -0.71 -14.24 -3.55
N ALA A 66 -1.11 -15.47 -3.18
CA ALA A 66 -0.23 -16.63 -3.28
C ALA A 66 0.17 -16.95 -4.72
N LEU A 67 -0.80 -16.89 -5.65
CA LEU A 67 -0.57 -17.16 -7.07
C LEU A 67 0.29 -16.08 -7.72
N THR A 68 -0.02 -14.80 -7.47
CA THR A 68 0.73 -13.67 -8.01
C THR A 68 2.15 -13.61 -7.43
N THR A 69 2.36 -13.98 -6.15
CA THR A 69 3.72 -14.13 -5.61
C THR A 69 4.50 -15.25 -6.33
N MET A 70 3.85 -16.35 -6.69
CA MET A 70 4.51 -17.46 -7.38
C MET A 70 4.89 -17.12 -8.83
N TYR A 71 4.02 -16.39 -9.52
CA TYR A 71 4.16 -16.01 -10.93
C TYR A 71 4.29 -14.49 -11.09
N HIS A 72 5.13 -13.86 -10.26
CA HIS A 72 5.19 -12.41 -10.13
C HIS A 72 5.64 -11.69 -11.41
N GLU A 73 6.45 -12.34 -12.25
CA GLU A 73 6.88 -11.78 -13.54
C GLU A 73 5.71 -11.57 -14.51
N GLU A 74 4.70 -12.44 -14.45
CA GLU A 74 3.52 -12.42 -15.34
C GLU A 74 2.34 -11.69 -14.69
N PHE A 75 2.03 -12.00 -13.43
CA PHE A 75 0.76 -11.62 -12.82
C PHE A 75 0.80 -10.35 -11.96
N LEU A 76 1.99 -9.87 -11.57
CA LEU A 76 2.07 -8.66 -10.74
C LEU A 76 1.63 -7.42 -11.53
N GLN A 77 2.02 -7.32 -12.81
CA GLN A 77 1.58 -6.24 -13.68
C GLN A 77 0.06 -6.26 -13.85
N ILE A 78 -0.52 -7.44 -14.09
CA ILE A 78 -1.97 -7.61 -14.23
C ILE A 78 -2.71 -7.14 -12.96
N LEU A 79 -2.19 -7.47 -11.77
CA LEU A 79 -2.78 -7.03 -10.51
C LEU A 79 -2.69 -5.50 -10.32
N MET A 80 -1.56 -4.89 -10.70
CA MET A 80 -1.41 -3.43 -10.65
C MET A 80 -2.36 -2.74 -11.63
N ASP A 81 -2.52 -3.29 -12.84
CA ASP A 81 -3.44 -2.76 -13.84
C ASP A 81 -4.89 -2.91 -13.35
N ASP A 82 -5.28 -4.07 -12.83
CA ASP A 82 -6.61 -4.25 -12.22
C ASP A 82 -6.89 -3.20 -11.13
N TYR A 83 -5.90 -2.93 -10.28
CA TYR A 83 -6.06 -1.96 -9.18
C TYR A 83 -6.23 -0.53 -9.69
N VAL A 84 -5.51 -0.13 -10.74
CA VAL A 84 -5.62 1.22 -11.31
C VAL A 84 -6.94 1.38 -12.07
N GLU A 85 -7.35 0.37 -12.83
CA GLU A 85 -8.36 0.53 -13.89
C GLU A 85 -9.76 0.04 -13.54
N VAL A 86 -9.98 -0.57 -12.37
CA VAL A 86 -11.29 -1.18 -12.01
C VAL A 86 -12.48 -0.21 -12.07
N ASP A 87 -12.23 1.08 -11.92
CA ASP A 87 -13.19 2.18 -11.97
C ASP A 87 -13.21 2.92 -13.32
N ARG A 88 -12.47 2.45 -14.33
CA ARG A 88 -12.57 3.01 -15.68
C ARG A 88 -13.99 2.87 -16.22
N GLY A 89 -14.53 3.97 -16.73
CA GLY A 89 -15.87 4.01 -17.33
C GLY A 89 -16.98 4.23 -16.32
N ILE A 90 -16.67 4.35 -15.02
CA ILE A 90 -17.59 4.90 -14.04
C ILE A 90 -17.54 6.42 -14.21
N GLY A 91 -18.66 7.02 -14.60
CA GLY A 91 -18.75 8.47 -14.74
C GLY A 91 -18.34 9.15 -13.43
N SER A 92 -17.68 10.31 -13.52
CA SER A 92 -17.34 11.09 -12.34
C SER A 92 -18.64 11.56 -11.69
N VAL A 93 -18.99 11.00 -10.54
CA VAL A 93 -20.15 11.43 -9.78
C VAL A 93 -19.67 12.15 -8.53
N ASP A 94 -20.41 13.17 -8.13
CA ASP A 94 -20.33 13.78 -6.82
C ASP A 94 -20.16 12.70 -5.75
N TYR A 95 -19.00 12.64 -5.07
CA TYR A 95 -18.69 11.63 -4.06
C TYR A 95 -19.66 11.66 -2.86
N LEU A 96 -20.52 12.68 -2.78
CA LEU A 96 -21.61 12.78 -1.81
C LEU A 96 -22.84 11.94 -2.21
N LYS A 97 -22.89 11.39 -3.43
CA LYS A 97 -23.98 10.56 -3.96
C LYS A 97 -23.42 9.35 -4.72
N VAL A 98 -23.01 8.34 -3.96
CA VAL A 98 -22.46 7.09 -4.47
C VAL A 98 -23.60 6.08 -4.68
N ASP A 99 -23.75 5.55 -5.90
CA ASP A 99 -24.72 4.47 -6.18
C ASP A 99 -24.15 3.08 -5.83
N GLU A 100 -25.00 2.05 -5.83
CA GLU A 100 -24.60 0.68 -5.49
C GLU A 100 -23.47 0.13 -6.37
N ASN A 101 -23.44 0.50 -7.66
CA ASN A 101 -22.39 0.04 -8.58
C ASN A 101 -21.05 0.71 -8.25
N GLN A 102 -21.05 1.99 -7.93
CA GLN A 102 -19.87 2.71 -7.45
C GLN A 102 -19.37 2.15 -6.11
N ILE A 103 -20.26 1.83 -5.17
CA ILE A 103 -19.90 1.18 -3.89
C ILE A 103 -19.18 -0.14 -4.16
N ARG A 104 -19.73 -0.99 -5.04
CA ARG A 104 -19.12 -2.27 -5.42
C ARG A 104 -17.73 -2.08 -6.02
N VAL A 105 -17.54 -1.06 -6.85
CA VAL A 105 -16.24 -0.82 -7.49
C VAL A 105 -15.22 -0.28 -6.48
N ILE A 106 -15.62 0.63 -5.59
CA ILE A 106 -14.78 1.09 -4.48
C ILE A 106 -14.32 -0.11 -3.64
N ASP A 107 -15.25 -0.98 -3.26
CA ASP A 107 -14.97 -2.19 -2.48
C ASP A 107 -13.98 -3.13 -3.20
N VAL A 108 -14.19 -3.42 -4.49
CA VAL A 108 -13.22 -4.21 -5.27
C VAL A 108 -11.86 -3.53 -5.34
N LYS A 109 -11.80 -2.20 -5.51
CA LYS A 109 -10.55 -1.44 -5.55
C LYS A 109 -9.78 -1.57 -4.23
N LEU A 110 -10.46 -1.47 -3.08
CA LEU A 110 -9.86 -1.68 -1.76
C LEU A 110 -9.33 -3.11 -1.60
N LYS A 111 -10.09 -4.12 -2.04
CA LYS A 111 -9.68 -5.54 -2.02
C LYS A 111 -8.44 -5.81 -2.88
N LEU A 112 -8.32 -5.16 -4.04
CA LEU A 112 -7.13 -5.24 -4.89
C LEU A 112 -5.91 -4.57 -4.25
N GLY A 113 -6.09 -3.45 -3.55
CA GLY A 113 -5.04 -2.80 -2.78
C GLY A 113 -4.47 -3.71 -1.69
N GLU A 114 -5.34 -4.40 -0.94
CA GLU A 114 -4.94 -5.40 0.06
C GLU A 114 -4.20 -6.58 -0.57
N ALA A 115 -4.71 -7.11 -1.70
CA ALA A 115 -4.06 -8.19 -2.43
C ALA A 115 -2.65 -7.81 -2.90
N LEU A 116 -2.46 -6.57 -3.39
CA LEU A 116 -1.17 -6.05 -3.84
C LEU A 116 -0.17 -5.97 -2.68
N LEU A 117 -0.55 -5.39 -1.55
CA LEU A 117 0.33 -5.32 -0.37
C LEU A 117 0.72 -6.71 0.16
N ARG A 118 -0.19 -7.68 0.12
CA ARG A 118 0.12 -9.07 0.47
C ARG A 118 1.13 -9.68 -0.48
N VAL A 119 1.01 -9.46 -1.79
CA VAL A 119 2.02 -9.93 -2.76
C VAL A 119 3.38 -9.34 -2.44
N VAL A 120 3.46 -8.02 -2.25
CA VAL A 120 4.71 -7.31 -1.91
C VAL A 120 5.32 -7.85 -0.62
N THR A 121 4.51 -8.04 0.42
CA THR A 121 4.95 -8.60 1.71
C THR A 121 5.54 -10.00 1.53
N ARG A 122 4.89 -10.86 0.72
CA ARG A 122 5.35 -12.23 0.47
C ARG A 122 6.57 -12.30 -0.44
N LEU A 123 6.75 -11.35 -1.36
CA LEU A 123 7.95 -11.24 -2.19
C LEU A 123 9.18 -10.83 -1.38
N GLY A 124 9.00 -10.15 -0.25
CA GLY A 124 10.11 -9.71 0.61
C GLY A 124 11.10 -8.84 -0.17
N SER A 125 12.39 -9.18 -0.10
CA SER A 125 13.46 -8.43 -0.79
C SER A 125 13.29 -8.41 -2.31
N SER A 126 12.68 -9.42 -2.92
CA SER A 126 12.44 -9.46 -4.38
C SER A 126 11.46 -8.39 -4.86
N ALA A 127 10.65 -7.81 -3.97
CA ALA A 127 9.75 -6.72 -4.32
C ALA A 127 10.49 -5.45 -4.80
N ILE A 128 11.78 -5.29 -4.43
CA ILE A 128 12.58 -4.11 -4.81
C ILE A 128 12.72 -3.97 -6.34
N ALA A 129 12.71 -5.08 -7.07
CA ALA A 129 12.77 -5.09 -8.54
C ALA A 129 11.57 -4.38 -9.18
N TYR A 130 10.44 -4.31 -8.46
CA TYR A 130 9.20 -3.70 -8.94
C TYR A 130 8.93 -2.32 -8.32
N LYS A 131 9.86 -1.77 -7.53
CA LYS A 131 9.64 -0.56 -6.70
C LYS A 131 9.00 0.60 -7.47
N ASN A 132 9.53 0.93 -8.65
CA ASN A 132 9.07 2.10 -9.42
C ASN A 132 7.64 1.88 -9.94
N LYS A 133 7.32 0.66 -10.38
CA LYS A 133 5.97 0.30 -10.82
C LYS A 133 4.99 0.33 -9.66
N LEU A 134 5.38 -0.19 -8.50
CA LEU A 134 4.55 -0.21 -7.29
C LEU A 134 4.26 1.20 -6.77
N PHE A 135 5.28 2.07 -6.69
CA PHE A 135 5.10 3.47 -6.31
C PHE A 135 4.21 4.21 -7.30
N SER A 136 4.48 4.10 -8.61
CA SER A 136 3.66 4.74 -9.63
C SER A 136 2.20 4.27 -9.57
N THR A 137 1.97 2.97 -9.31
CA THR A 137 0.62 2.41 -9.14
C THR A 137 -0.09 3.06 -7.95
N LEU A 138 0.54 3.11 -6.77
CA LEU A 138 -0.07 3.69 -5.58
C LEU A 138 -0.28 5.20 -5.67
N VAL A 139 0.64 5.93 -6.31
CA VAL A 139 0.48 7.38 -6.56
C VAL A 139 -0.65 7.66 -7.57
N LYS A 140 -0.88 6.78 -8.54
CA LYS A 140 -2.06 6.89 -9.43
C LYS A 140 -3.34 6.67 -8.65
N VAL A 141 -3.41 5.61 -7.84
CA VAL A 141 -4.62 5.30 -7.06
C VAL A 141 -4.87 6.33 -5.95
N SER A 142 -3.84 6.98 -5.41
CA SER A 142 -4.01 8.06 -4.42
C SER A 142 -4.69 9.31 -4.97
N ARG A 143 -4.87 9.42 -6.29
CA ARG A 143 -5.59 10.53 -6.97
C ARG A 143 -7.04 10.19 -7.32
N ASN A 144 -7.57 9.09 -6.79
CA ASN A 144 -8.92 8.64 -7.06
C ASN A 144 -10.00 9.65 -6.62
N ASP A 145 -11.16 9.64 -7.25
CA ASP A 145 -12.26 10.55 -6.90
C ASP A 145 -12.84 10.25 -5.50
N TYR A 146 -12.79 8.99 -5.07
CA TYR A 146 -13.35 8.55 -3.79
C TYR A 146 -12.34 8.69 -2.63
N PRO A 147 -12.67 9.46 -1.57
CA PRO A 147 -11.80 9.65 -0.41
C PRO A 147 -11.32 8.36 0.27
N THR A 148 -12.17 7.32 0.33
CA THR A 148 -11.83 6.03 0.94
C THR A 148 -10.73 5.30 0.17
N VAL A 149 -10.77 5.37 -1.17
CA VAL A 149 -9.72 4.80 -2.02
C VAL A 149 -8.42 5.59 -1.88
N ARG A 150 -8.50 6.93 -1.88
CA ARG A 150 -7.35 7.81 -1.68
C ARG A 150 -6.64 7.56 -0.35
N SER A 151 -7.39 7.49 0.75
CA SER A 151 -6.84 7.23 2.09
C SER A 151 -6.19 5.85 2.16
N SER A 152 -6.86 4.81 1.65
CA SER A 152 -6.30 3.45 1.55
C SER A 152 -5.01 3.41 0.74
N ALA A 153 -4.96 4.06 -0.42
CA ALA A 153 -3.77 4.09 -1.27
C ALA A 153 -2.58 4.75 -0.57
N ILE A 154 -2.79 5.79 0.23
CA ILE A 154 -1.72 6.45 1.00
C ILE A 154 -1.24 5.61 2.18
N THR A 155 -2.14 4.94 2.89
CA THR A 155 -1.73 3.96 3.89
C THR A 155 -0.92 2.84 3.25
N ASN A 156 -1.31 2.38 2.06
CA ASN A 156 -0.58 1.36 1.31
C ASN A 156 0.77 1.88 0.81
N LEU A 157 0.87 3.17 0.43
CA LEU A 157 2.13 3.82 0.07
C LEU A 157 3.12 3.82 1.24
N ALA A 158 2.66 4.19 2.44
CA ALA A 158 3.49 4.16 3.64
C ALA A 158 3.95 2.74 3.99
N GLN A 159 3.03 1.77 3.89
CA GLN A 159 3.36 0.36 4.12
C GLN A 159 4.36 -0.17 3.09
N LEU A 160 4.22 0.20 1.82
CA LEU A 160 5.19 -0.14 0.77
C LEU A 160 6.58 0.44 1.09
N CYS A 161 6.65 1.70 1.53
CA CYS A 161 7.91 2.32 1.95
C CYS A 161 8.60 1.48 3.04
N LYS A 162 7.83 1.02 4.03
CA LYS A 162 8.33 0.14 5.10
C LYS A 162 8.80 -1.21 4.58
N LEU A 163 8.01 -1.87 3.72
CA LEU A 163 8.35 -3.18 3.14
C LEU A 163 9.62 -3.15 2.27
N LEU A 164 9.88 -2.02 1.60
CA LEU A 164 11.09 -1.81 0.80
C LEU A 164 12.28 -1.25 1.59
N GLY A 165 12.21 -1.26 2.92
CA GLY A 165 13.27 -0.77 3.81
C GLY A 165 13.59 0.71 3.58
N PHE A 166 12.59 1.51 3.19
CA PHE A 166 12.73 2.93 2.86
C PHE A 166 13.75 3.22 1.75
N SER A 167 13.89 2.29 0.79
CA SER A 167 14.67 2.48 -0.44
C SER A 167 13.96 3.41 -1.43
N LEU A 168 13.78 4.68 -1.05
CA LEU A 168 12.90 5.63 -1.74
C LEU A 168 13.60 6.45 -2.83
N SER A 169 14.94 6.42 -2.93
CA SER A 169 15.77 7.42 -3.65
C SER A 169 15.26 7.85 -5.03
N SER A 170 14.79 6.93 -5.88
CA SER A 170 14.29 7.26 -7.22
C SER A 170 12.87 7.84 -7.26
N ASN A 171 12.07 7.70 -6.19
CA ASN A 171 10.66 8.09 -6.13
C ASN A 171 10.36 9.09 -4.99
N VAL A 172 11.39 9.58 -4.27
CA VAL A 172 11.22 10.50 -3.12
C VAL A 172 10.37 11.69 -3.51
N ASN A 173 10.73 12.39 -4.59
CA ASN A 173 9.99 13.58 -5.03
C ASN A 173 8.51 13.29 -5.32
N GLU A 174 8.21 12.17 -5.99
CA GLU A 174 6.82 11.81 -6.32
C GLU A 174 6.01 11.47 -5.07
N ILE A 175 6.59 10.70 -4.13
CA ILE A 175 5.98 10.33 -2.86
C ILE A 175 5.70 11.58 -2.02
N PHE A 176 6.69 12.46 -1.85
CA PHE A 176 6.55 13.67 -1.04
C PHE A 176 5.58 14.67 -1.67
N ASN A 177 5.56 14.79 -3.00
CA ASN A 177 4.55 15.59 -3.69
C ASN A 177 3.14 15.02 -3.50
N SER A 178 2.96 13.70 -3.56
CA SER A 178 1.66 13.07 -3.28
C SER A 178 1.20 13.35 -1.85
N LEU A 179 2.08 13.17 -0.86
CA LEU A 179 1.79 13.47 0.55
C LEU A 179 1.46 14.94 0.76
N LYS A 180 2.22 15.85 0.14
CA LYS A 180 1.97 17.29 0.17
C LYS A 180 0.59 17.65 -0.36
N CYS A 181 0.23 17.11 -1.53
CA CYS A 181 -1.07 17.38 -2.12
C CYS A 181 -2.21 16.94 -1.20
N MET A 182 -2.07 15.76 -0.60
CA MET A 182 -3.13 15.18 0.23
C MET A 182 -3.23 15.83 1.60
N LEU A 183 -2.10 16.16 2.23
CA LEU A 183 -2.07 16.90 3.49
C LEU A 183 -2.63 18.32 3.37
N LYS A 184 -2.28 19.04 2.31
CA LYS A 184 -2.58 20.48 2.21
C LYS A 184 -3.87 20.79 1.49
N TYR A 185 -4.25 19.99 0.49
CA TYR A 185 -5.31 20.35 -0.44
C TYR A 185 -6.48 19.35 -0.47
N ASP A 186 -6.37 18.16 0.15
CA ASP A 186 -7.49 17.21 0.14
C ASP A 186 -8.65 17.73 1.01
N LYS A 187 -9.85 17.71 0.43
CA LYS A 187 -11.08 18.15 1.09
C LYS A 187 -11.47 17.20 2.23
N SER A 188 -11.17 15.91 2.08
CA SER A 188 -11.58 14.91 3.05
C SER A 188 -10.60 14.79 4.22
N VAL A 189 -11.15 14.89 5.44
CA VAL A 189 -10.35 14.78 6.67
C VAL A 189 -9.71 13.40 6.83
N GLU A 190 -10.37 12.33 6.38
CA GLU A 190 -9.83 10.97 6.48
C GLU A 190 -8.56 10.81 5.63
N VAL A 191 -8.52 11.47 4.48
CA VAL A 191 -7.36 11.47 3.59
C VAL A 191 -6.22 12.27 4.21
N ARG A 192 -6.52 13.45 4.78
CA ARG A 192 -5.52 14.24 5.51
C ARG A 192 -4.95 13.48 6.71
N ARG A 193 -5.79 12.77 7.48
CA ARG A 193 -5.34 11.89 8.58
C ARG A 193 -4.43 10.77 8.08
N ALA A 194 -4.81 10.08 7.00
CA ALA A 194 -4.00 9.03 6.40
C ALA A 194 -2.63 9.56 5.92
N ALA A 195 -2.61 10.73 5.27
CA ALA A 195 -1.39 11.36 4.80
C ALA A 195 -0.48 11.85 5.94
N ALA A 196 -1.05 12.32 7.05
CA ALA A 196 -0.30 12.72 8.23
C ALA A 196 0.34 11.51 8.92
N LEU A 197 -0.42 10.41 9.06
CA LEU A 197 0.12 9.16 9.59
C LEU A 197 1.21 8.57 8.68
N ALA A 198 0.97 8.52 7.37
CA ALA A 198 1.93 8.05 6.38
C ALA A 198 3.24 8.85 6.44
N THR A 199 3.13 10.17 6.55
CA THR A 199 4.28 11.07 6.72
C THR A 199 5.08 10.71 7.96
N HIS A 200 4.42 10.57 9.11
CA HIS A 200 5.07 10.21 10.36
C HIS A 200 5.80 8.87 10.25
N GLN A 201 5.15 7.85 9.66
CA GLN A 201 5.71 6.51 9.47
C GLN A 201 6.94 6.51 8.56
N ILE A 202 6.91 7.27 7.46
CA ILE A 202 8.03 7.38 6.53
C ILE A 202 9.24 8.03 7.23
N LEU A 203 9.03 9.14 7.94
CA LEU A 203 10.09 9.83 8.68
C LEU A 203 10.68 8.98 9.82
N GLN A 204 9.82 8.24 10.53
CA GLN A 204 10.28 7.31 11.56
C GLN A 204 11.18 6.22 10.96
N GLY A 205 10.76 5.69 9.83
CA GLY A 205 11.45 4.64 9.08
C GLY A 205 12.80 5.05 8.50
N THR A 206 12.92 6.28 8.00
CA THR A 206 14.15 6.77 7.39
C THR A 206 15.20 7.24 8.41
N SER A 207 14.91 7.27 9.71
CA SER A 207 15.63 8.08 10.72
C SER A 207 17.15 8.20 10.56
N LYS A 208 17.92 7.09 10.48
CA LYS A 208 19.39 7.12 10.33
C LYS A 208 19.89 7.66 8.98
N ASP A 209 19.09 7.48 7.93
CA ASP A 209 19.40 7.85 6.55
C ASP A 209 18.56 9.05 6.07
N THR A 210 17.84 9.73 6.96
CA THR A 210 16.82 10.71 6.57
C THR A 210 17.43 11.85 5.77
N LEU A 211 18.59 12.35 6.18
CA LEU A 211 19.27 13.43 5.47
C LEU A 211 19.79 12.99 4.09
N ARG A 212 20.19 11.72 3.97
CA ARG A 212 20.65 11.12 2.70
C ARG A 212 19.51 10.88 1.73
N ILE A 213 18.36 10.41 2.23
CA ILE A 213 17.21 10.04 1.40
C ILE A 213 16.35 11.27 1.08
N LEU A 214 16.12 12.14 2.06
CA LEU A 214 15.17 13.26 1.96
C LEU A 214 15.84 14.61 1.75
N GLY A 215 17.17 14.70 1.69
CA GLY A 215 17.92 15.97 1.69
C GLY A 215 17.33 17.03 0.75
N ASP A 216 17.01 16.62 -0.49
CA ASP A 216 16.48 17.52 -1.53
C ASP A 216 15.09 18.08 -1.20
N VAL A 217 14.24 17.31 -0.50
CA VAL A 217 12.84 17.68 -0.20
C VAL A 217 12.63 18.13 1.24
N LEU A 218 13.62 17.92 2.12
CA LEU A 218 13.46 18.03 3.57
C LEU A 218 13.03 19.43 4.01
N ALA A 219 13.67 20.47 3.48
CA ALA A 219 13.41 21.85 3.85
C ALA A 219 12.01 22.31 3.42
N GLU A 220 11.61 21.97 2.19
CA GLU A 220 10.26 22.25 1.70
C GLU A 220 9.22 21.52 2.54
N PHE A 221 9.47 20.24 2.82
CA PHE A 221 8.55 19.41 3.56
C PHE A 221 8.40 19.85 5.02
N TYR A 222 9.49 20.26 5.68
CA TYR A 222 9.42 20.83 7.03
C TYR A 222 8.56 22.10 7.09
N ARG A 223 8.71 23.01 6.11
CA ARG A 223 7.89 24.23 6.01
C ARG A 223 6.42 23.89 5.76
N LEU A 224 6.15 22.89 4.92
CA LEU A 224 4.81 22.36 4.69
C LEU A 224 4.18 21.87 5.99
N LEU A 225 4.88 21.04 6.77
CA LEU A 225 4.35 20.50 8.03
C LEU A 225 4.00 21.62 9.02
N LYS A 226 4.87 22.62 9.18
CA LYS A 226 4.57 23.79 10.01
C LYS A 226 3.34 24.56 9.53
N ASN A 227 3.21 24.75 8.21
CA ASN A 227 2.06 25.42 7.64
C ASN A 227 0.76 24.63 7.89
N VAL A 228 0.77 23.33 7.62
CA VAL A 228 -0.39 22.43 7.85
C VAL A 228 -0.79 22.44 9.33
N TYR A 229 0.17 22.35 10.25
CA TYR A 229 -0.11 22.38 11.69
C TYR A 229 -0.89 23.64 12.13
N TYR A 230 -0.57 24.80 11.53
CA TYR A 230 -1.20 26.07 11.88
C TYR A 230 -2.63 26.20 11.33
N ILE A 231 -2.86 25.73 10.09
CA ILE A 231 -4.15 25.90 9.39
C ILE A 231 -5.14 24.77 9.66
N GLU A 232 -4.66 23.60 10.04
CA GLU A 232 -5.49 22.41 10.24
C GLU A 232 -6.34 22.54 11.50
N LYS A 233 -7.59 22.08 11.38
CA LYS A 233 -8.59 22.09 12.46
C LYS A 233 -8.76 20.73 13.11
N ASP A 234 -8.45 19.65 12.39
CA ASP A 234 -8.56 18.29 12.91
C ASP A 234 -7.41 17.93 13.85
N ASP A 235 -7.73 17.61 15.11
CA ASP A 235 -6.73 17.32 16.14
C ASP A 235 -5.88 16.09 15.81
N VAL A 236 -6.46 15.06 15.17
CA VAL A 236 -5.72 13.84 14.81
C VAL A 236 -4.65 14.15 13.78
N VAL A 237 -4.98 14.94 12.76
CA VAL A 237 -3.99 15.42 11.79
C VAL A 237 -2.91 16.24 12.52
N LYS A 238 -3.29 17.19 13.38
CA LYS A 238 -2.33 18.04 14.09
C LYS A 238 -1.35 17.23 14.95
N ILE A 239 -1.82 16.21 15.67
CA ILE A 239 -0.97 15.32 16.48
C ILE A 239 0.07 14.60 15.61
N HIS A 240 -0.35 14.00 14.49
CA HIS A 240 0.59 13.31 13.60
C HIS A 240 1.59 14.26 12.94
N ILE A 241 1.17 15.48 12.61
CA ILE A 241 2.05 16.52 12.08
C ILE A 241 3.04 17.00 13.15
N GLN A 242 2.59 17.21 14.39
CA GLN A 242 3.46 17.59 15.51
C GLN A 242 4.56 16.55 15.74
N HIS A 243 4.21 15.26 15.85
CA HIS A 243 5.18 14.18 15.99
C HIS A 243 6.16 14.12 14.80
N SER A 244 5.71 14.45 13.59
CA SER A 244 6.55 14.50 12.40
C SER A 244 7.57 15.66 12.46
N ILE A 245 7.13 16.84 12.92
CA ILE A 245 8.00 18.02 13.11
C ILE A 245 9.04 17.74 14.21
N GLU A 246 8.62 17.19 15.34
CA GLU A 246 9.52 16.81 16.44
C GLU A 246 10.57 15.81 15.97
N LYS A 247 10.15 14.79 15.21
CA LYS A 247 11.09 13.82 14.65
C LYS A 247 12.13 14.46 13.74
N LEU A 248 11.73 15.42 12.91
CA LEU A 248 12.66 16.17 12.06
C LEU A 248 13.61 17.04 12.87
N ASN A 249 13.13 17.70 13.92
CA ASN A 249 13.96 18.49 14.83
C ASN A 249 15.01 17.60 15.51
N ASP A 250 14.63 16.41 15.98
CA ASP A 250 15.56 15.46 16.60
C ASP A 250 16.63 14.98 15.61
N ILE A 251 16.24 14.67 14.38
CA ILE A 251 17.18 14.27 13.32
C ILE A 251 18.19 15.40 13.04
N MET A 252 17.72 16.63 12.90
CA MET A 252 18.58 17.79 12.67
C MET A 252 19.48 18.08 13.88
N LYS A 253 18.96 17.99 15.09
CA LYS A 253 19.74 18.20 16.32
C LYS A 253 20.86 17.18 16.45
N ASN A 254 20.56 15.90 16.21
CA ASN A 254 21.56 14.83 16.26
C ASN A 254 22.63 14.98 15.17
N PHE A 255 22.27 15.53 14.01
CA PHE A 255 23.21 15.80 12.93
C PHE A 255 24.11 17.01 13.22
N LEU A 256 23.55 18.10 13.75
CA LEU A 256 24.30 19.32 14.07
C LEU A 256 25.13 19.19 15.34
N PHE A 257 24.65 18.40 16.32
CA PHE A 257 25.27 18.20 17.63
C PHE A 257 25.41 16.70 17.93
N PRO A 258 26.32 15.99 17.24
CA PRO A 258 26.52 14.56 17.48
C PRO A 258 27.02 14.34 18.92
N THR A 259 26.44 13.35 19.61
CA THR A 259 26.89 12.99 20.96
C THR A 259 28.30 12.40 20.86
N PRO A 260 29.30 12.91 21.61
CA PRO A 260 30.65 12.38 21.54
C PRO A 260 30.66 10.92 22.03
N THR A 261 31.08 10.00 21.16
CA THR A 261 31.34 8.60 21.54
C THR A 261 32.68 8.53 22.26
N LEU A 262 32.67 8.26 23.58
CA LEU A 262 33.87 7.95 24.36
C LEU A 262 34.47 6.62 23.85
N GLN A 263 35.36 6.68 22.86
CA GLN A 263 36.20 5.54 22.49
C GLN A 263 37.41 5.52 23.43
N LYS A 264 37.43 4.59 24.40
CA LYS A 264 38.64 4.30 25.18
C LYS A 264 39.64 3.61 24.24
N ASN A 265 40.55 4.38 23.65
CA ASN A 265 41.72 3.82 23.00
C ASN A 265 42.69 3.37 24.10
N ILE A 266 42.65 2.09 24.45
CA ILE A 266 43.66 1.47 25.30
C ILE A 266 44.89 1.28 24.43
N PHE A 267 45.89 2.14 24.59
CA PHE A 267 47.23 1.89 24.08
C PHE A 267 47.93 0.91 25.03
N ILE A 268 48.24 -0.28 24.55
CA ILE A 268 49.13 -1.21 25.24
C ILE A 268 50.56 -0.81 24.83
N LEU A 269 51.35 -0.35 25.82
CA LEU A 269 52.79 -0.06 25.68
C LEU A 269 53.60 -1.34 25.79
#